data_AF-A0A2G8JNG2-F1
#
_entry.id   AF-A0A2G8JNG2-F1
#
_cell.length_a   1.000
_cell.length_b   1.000
_cell.length_c   1.000
_cell.angle_alpha   90.00
_cell.angle_beta   90.00
_cell.angle_gamma   90.00
#
_symmetry.space_group_name_H-M   'P 1'
#
loop_
_entity.id
_entity.type
_entity.pdbx_description
1 polymer ?
#
loop_
_entity_poly.entity_id
_entity_poly.type
_entity_poly.pdbx_seq_one_letter_code
_entity_poly.pdbx_strand_id
1 'polypeptide(L)'
;MFRKILFTDYGSFKVRLAEHLTTDIILKLATLFMFTPAVIDELRQASNSPEQRMVSLMEEKGQISLMTSHPCNCSCKVNPIPYIREKVFRVNDIFVEGGIEIHGRHNTGSERPLEGNRMEAVKLKSYRDVFNDDIIASKRILLEGDPGYGKSTFTLQAAYDWCNASDSSPLKDVAIFILLPLRLLDRILSICLAIKLMLMPGESYLTEEDIMEIMLNSRCVVMILDGYDEYPDKDISDQSEIMKIIAGNMFANFKVITCTRSAYLPDNLDVETVNVRLTGFDDNARDEYIKKSCCC
;
A
#
# COMPACT_ATOMS: atom_id res chain seq x y z
N MET A 1 -33.67 18.96 -12.97
CA MET A 1 -32.99 19.72 -11.91
C MET A 1 -31.91 18.81 -11.31
N PHE A 2 -30.74 18.73 -11.96
CA PHE A 2 -29.61 17.91 -11.50
C PHE A 2 -28.69 18.80 -10.66
N ARG A 3 -28.59 18.53 -9.35
CA ARG A 3 -27.52 19.05 -8.50
C ARG A 3 -26.23 18.31 -8.86
N LYS A 4 -25.29 18.99 -9.52
CA LYS A 4 -23.88 18.62 -9.55
C LYS A 4 -23.34 18.79 -8.12
N ILE A 5 -23.13 17.70 -7.41
CA ILE A 5 -22.26 17.67 -6.23
C ILE A 5 -20.84 17.57 -6.80
N LEU A 6 -20.12 18.69 -6.79
CA LEU A 6 -18.68 18.73 -7.03
C LEU A 6 -18.01 18.19 -5.76
N PHE A 7 -17.37 17.03 -5.86
CA PHE A 7 -16.51 16.50 -4.80
C PHE A 7 -15.17 17.26 -4.82
N THR A 8 -14.74 17.71 -3.64
CA THR A 8 -13.67 18.68 -3.36
C THR A 8 -12.33 18.04 -2.96
N ASP A 9 -12.06 16.78 -3.28
CA ASP A 9 -10.96 16.03 -2.64
C ASP A 9 -9.58 16.13 -3.31
N TYR A 10 -9.45 16.81 -4.45
CA TYR A 10 -8.14 17.00 -5.10
C TYR A 10 -7.25 18.04 -4.40
N GLY A 11 -7.85 18.93 -3.60
CA GLY A 11 -7.10 19.90 -2.80
C GLY A 11 -6.26 19.23 -1.72
N SER A 12 -6.74 18.14 -1.11
CA SER A 12 -6.11 17.51 0.06
C SER A 12 -4.76 16.88 -0.26
N PHE A 13 -4.64 16.14 -1.36
CA PHE A 13 -3.35 15.54 -1.77
C PHE A 13 -2.28 16.58 -2.07
N LYS A 14 -2.64 17.66 -2.80
CA LYS A 14 -1.71 18.75 -3.12
C LYS A 14 -1.25 19.49 -1.88
N VAL A 15 -2.17 19.75 -0.96
CA VAL A 15 -1.87 20.40 0.33
C VAL A 15 -0.94 19.51 1.16
N ARG A 16 -1.23 18.20 1.26
CA ARG A 16 -0.35 17.25 1.97
C ARG A 16 1.01 17.06 1.32
N LEU A 17 1.08 16.97 -0.01
CA LEU A 17 2.35 16.90 -0.73
C LEU A 17 3.17 18.17 -0.48
N ALA A 18 2.54 19.34 -0.53
CA ALA A 18 3.17 20.62 -0.21
C ALA A 18 3.69 20.65 1.24
N GLU A 19 2.97 20.12 2.22
CA GLU A 19 3.42 20.05 3.62
C GLU A 19 4.72 19.24 3.83
N HIS A 20 5.10 18.40 2.86
CA HIS A 20 6.29 17.54 2.93
C HIS A 20 7.46 18.02 2.06
N LEU A 21 7.25 19.08 1.26
CA LEU A 21 8.29 19.65 0.41
C LEU A 21 9.08 20.69 1.21
N THR A 22 10.25 20.33 1.73
CA THR A 22 11.16 21.33 2.30
C THR A 22 11.84 22.13 1.19
N THR A 23 12.37 23.32 1.49
CA THR A 23 13.10 24.13 0.51
C THR A 23 14.25 23.37 -0.17
N ASP A 24 14.93 22.48 0.56
CA ASP A 24 15.99 21.62 -0.01
C ASP A 24 15.43 20.61 -1.03
N ILE A 25 14.33 19.94 -0.66
CA ILE A 25 13.64 18.98 -1.54
C ILE A 25 13.09 19.69 -2.77
N ILE A 26 12.49 20.87 -2.62
CA ILE A 26 11.97 21.67 -3.73
C ILE A 26 13.08 22.00 -4.74
N LEU A 27 14.24 22.47 -4.26
CA LEU A 27 15.34 22.86 -5.14
C LEU A 27 15.99 21.65 -5.84
N LYS A 28 16.10 20.51 -5.15
CA LYS A 28 16.54 19.23 -5.73
C LYS A 28 15.58 18.75 -6.82
N LEU A 29 14.29 18.68 -6.49
CA LEU A 29 13.25 18.29 -7.45
C LEU A 29 13.17 19.28 -8.62
N ALA A 30 13.36 20.58 -8.38
CA ALA A 30 13.31 21.58 -9.45
C ALA A 30 14.47 21.41 -10.46
N THR A 31 15.65 21.04 -9.95
CA THR A 31 16.81 20.68 -10.77
C THR A 31 16.57 19.36 -11.49
N LEU A 32 16.03 18.36 -10.80
CA LEU A 32 15.73 17.03 -11.34
C LEU A 32 14.72 17.07 -12.48
N PHE A 33 13.63 17.84 -12.33
CA PHE A 33 12.61 18.04 -13.36
C PHE A 33 13.04 19.02 -14.47
N MET A 34 14.32 19.43 -14.48
CA MET A 34 14.91 20.28 -15.50
C MET A 34 14.14 21.59 -15.69
N PHE A 35 13.67 22.19 -14.59
CA PHE A 35 13.12 23.54 -14.65
C PHE A 35 14.21 24.55 -15.01
N THR A 36 13.82 25.64 -15.67
CA THR A 36 14.78 26.66 -16.10
C THR A 36 15.42 27.34 -14.89
N PRO A 37 16.66 27.85 -15.00
CA PRO A 37 17.32 28.58 -13.92
C PRO A 37 16.45 29.71 -13.35
N ALA A 38 15.65 30.38 -14.19
CA ALA A 38 14.71 31.41 -13.78
C ALA A 38 13.58 30.89 -12.86
N VAL A 39 13.03 29.70 -13.13
CA VAL A 39 12.00 29.07 -12.30
C VAL A 39 12.59 28.56 -10.98
N ILE A 40 13.83 28.06 -11.00
CA ILE A 40 14.56 27.64 -9.79
C ILE A 40 14.84 28.86 -8.89
N ASP A 41 15.24 29.98 -9.47
CA ASP A 41 15.45 31.23 -8.72
C ASP A 41 14.13 31.80 -8.17
N GLU A 42 13.02 31.66 -8.91
CA GLU A 42 11.67 32.01 -8.43
C GLU A 42 11.25 31.15 -7.22
N LEU A 43 11.46 29.83 -7.28
CA LEU A 43 11.19 28.92 -6.16
C LEU A 43 12.09 29.20 -4.95
N ARG A 44 13.33 29.66 -5.18
CA ARG A 44 14.28 30.04 -4.13
C ARG A 44 13.91 31.35 -3.43
N GLN A 45 13.28 32.29 -4.15
CA GLN A 45 12.92 33.63 -3.65
C GLN A 45 11.44 33.77 -3.26
N ALA A 46 10.62 32.75 -3.51
CA ALA A 46 9.20 32.77 -3.18
C ALA A 46 8.99 32.95 -1.67
N SER A 47 8.41 34.09 -1.30
CA SER A 47 8.07 34.45 0.08
C SER A 47 6.76 33.82 0.56
N ASN A 48 5.91 33.34 -0.37
CA ASN A 48 4.63 32.71 -0.08
C ASN A 48 4.60 31.30 -0.68
N SER A 49 4.62 30.29 0.19
CA SER A 49 4.36 28.86 -0.09
C SER A 49 5.08 28.28 -1.33
N PRO A 50 6.44 28.24 -1.34
CA PRO A 50 7.21 27.61 -2.43
C PRO A 50 6.83 26.15 -2.68
N GLU A 51 6.30 25.47 -1.66
CA GLU A 51 5.84 24.09 -1.70
C GLU A 51 4.63 23.92 -2.62
N GLN A 52 3.62 24.79 -2.46
CA GLN A 52 2.42 24.80 -3.28
C GLN A 52 2.73 25.18 -4.74
N ARG A 53 3.70 26.09 -4.91
CA ARG A 53 4.20 26.48 -6.23
C ARG A 53 4.90 25.31 -6.92
N MET A 54 5.73 24.57 -6.19
CA MET A 54 6.41 23.38 -6.69
C MET A 54 5.41 22.30 -7.12
N VAL A 55 4.41 22.00 -6.30
CA VAL A 55 3.32 21.07 -6.64
C VAL A 55 2.61 21.51 -7.93
N SER A 56 2.30 22.80 -8.08
CA SER A 56 1.66 23.33 -9.29
C SER A 56 2.54 23.18 -10.54
N LEU A 57 3.85 23.41 -10.41
CA LEU A 57 4.81 23.25 -11.51
C LEU A 57 4.99 21.79 -11.91
N MET A 58 5.00 20.88 -10.91
CA MET A 58 5.01 19.44 -11.15
C MET A 58 3.74 19.02 -11.92
N GLU A 59 2.59 19.62 -11.65
CA GLU A 59 1.34 19.35 -12.37
C GLU A 59 1.38 19.87 -13.82
N GLU A 60 1.80 21.12 -14.01
CA GLU A 60 1.91 21.75 -15.33
C GLU A 60 2.87 20.98 -16.26
N LYS A 61 3.92 20.39 -15.68
CA LYS A 61 4.88 19.52 -16.38
C LYS A 61 4.42 18.06 -16.53
N GLY A 62 3.25 17.70 -15.99
CA GLY A 62 2.75 16.33 -16.01
C GLY A 62 3.49 15.36 -15.08
N GLN A 63 4.39 15.85 -14.22
CA GLN A 63 5.11 15.08 -13.21
C GLN A 63 4.15 14.58 -12.12
N ILE A 64 3.15 15.40 -11.78
CA ILE A 64 1.97 14.97 -11.03
C ILE A 64 0.73 15.13 -11.91
N SER A 65 0.46 14.14 -12.74
CA SER A 65 -0.80 14.05 -13.46
C SER A 65 -1.87 13.49 -12.53
N LEU A 66 -2.96 14.25 -12.28
CA LEU A 66 -4.24 13.57 -12.18
C LEU A 66 -4.63 13.31 -13.63
N MET A 67 -4.63 12.04 -14.05
CA MET A 67 -5.63 11.63 -15.03
C MET A 67 -6.93 12.19 -14.49
N THR A 68 -7.52 13.19 -15.16
CA THR A 68 -8.69 13.98 -14.73
C THR A 68 -9.96 13.14 -14.60
N SER A 69 -9.78 11.83 -14.53
CA SER A 69 -10.75 10.82 -14.24
C SER A 69 -9.95 9.57 -13.73
N HIS A 70 -10.11 9.19 -12.46
CA HIS A 70 -10.07 7.78 -12.01
C HIS A 70 -8.74 7.06 -11.62
N PRO A 71 -7.82 7.58 -10.76
CA PRO A 71 -6.79 6.71 -10.17
C PRO A 71 -7.39 5.69 -9.19
N CYS A 72 -8.16 6.14 -8.18
CA CYS A 72 -8.87 5.24 -7.26
C CYS A 72 -10.01 4.47 -7.92
N ASN A 73 -10.54 4.96 -9.03
CA ASN A 73 -11.72 4.36 -9.62
C ASN A 73 -11.40 3.13 -10.48
N CYS A 74 -10.15 2.93 -10.94
CA CYS A 74 -9.78 1.77 -11.76
C CYS A 74 -8.95 0.72 -11.00
N SER A 75 -8.09 1.13 -10.07
CA SER A 75 -7.25 0.19 -9.29
C SER A 75 -8.00 -0.46 -8.13
N CYS A 76 -9.01 0.20 -7.56
CA CYS A 76 -9.83 -0.33 -6.46
C CYS A 76 -11.10 -1.01 -6.97
N LYS A 77 -11.11 -1.46 -8.24
CA LYS A 77 -12.21 -2.22 -8.82
C LYS A 77 -12.08 -3.68 -8.44
N VAL A 78 -13.14 -4.22 -7.85
CA VAL A 78 -13.21 -5.62 -7.44
C VAL A 78 -14.35 -6.29 -8.19
N ASN A 79 -14.12 -7.54 -8.54
CA ASN A 79 -15.17 -8.40 -9.05
C ASN A 79 -15.53 -9.44 -7.99
N PRO A 80 -16.66 -9.27 -7.28
CA PRO A 80 -17.13 -10.21 -6.26
C PRO A 80 -17.25 -11.64 -6.77
N ILE A 81 -17.59 -11.78 -8.07
CA ILE A 81 -17.88 -13.05 -8.70
C ILE A 81 -17.00 -13.17 -9.95
N PRO A 82 -15.88 -13.93 -9.88
CA PRO A 82 -14.85 -13.96 -10.93
C PRO A 82 -15.35 -14.26 -12.36
N TYR A 83 -16.48 -14.96 -12.48
CA TYR A 83 -17.09 -15.35 -13.75
C TYR A 83 -18.16 -14.37 -14.27
N ILE A 84 -18.64 -13.42 -13.46
CA ILE A 84 -19.58 -12.37 -13.89
C ILE A 84 -18.77 -11.10 -14.19
N ARG A 85 -18.26 -11.00 -15.43
CA ARG A 85 -17.38 -9.88 -15.84
C ARG A 85 -18.11 -8.55 -16.08
N GLU A 86 -19.44 -8.56 -16.04
CA GLU A 86 -20.28 -7.40 -16.37
C GLU A 86 -20.51 -6.46 -15.18
N LYS A 87 -20.33 -6.92 -13.94
CA LYS A 87 -20.48 -6.09 -12.72
C LYS A 87 -19.13 -5.88 -12.06
N VAL A 88 -18.63 -4.65 -12.14
CA VAL A 88 -17.40 -4.22 -11.47
C VAL A 88 -17.73 -3.18 -10.42
N PHE A 89 -17.34 -3.44 -9.17
CA PHE A 89 -17.67 -2.60 -8.03
C PHE A 89 -16.43 -1.86 -7.53
N ARG A 90 -16.61 -0.72 -6.87
CA ARG A 90 -15.53 -0.12 -6.06
C ARG A 90 -15.38 -0.95 -4.79
N VAL A 91 -14.14 -1.19 -4.35
CA VAL A 91 -13.85 -2.01 -3.17
C VAL A 91 -14.64 -1.53 -1.95
N ASN A 92 -14.64 -0.22 -1.69
CA ASN A 92 -15.32 0.36 -0.54
C ASN A 92 -16.84 0.20 -0.55
N ASP A 93 -17.46 0.08 -1.74
CA ASP A 93 -18.92 -0.06 -1.85
C ASP A 93 -19.38 -1.46 -1.43
N ILE A 94 -18.51 -2.47 -1.60
CA ILE A 94 -18.82 -3.87 -1.30
C ILE A 94 -18.06 -4.43 -0.10
N PHE A 95 -17.05 -3.72 0.40
CA PHE A 95 -16.22 -4.20 1.49
C PHE A 95 -17.06 -4.49 2.72
N VAL A 96 -16.78 -5.62 3.34
CA VAL A 96 -17.35 -6.06 4.61
C VAL A 96 -16.20 -6.55 5.47
N GLU A 97 -16.20 -6.15 6.73
CA GLU A 97 -15.17 -6.56 7.67
C GLU A 97 -15.18 -8.08 7.84
N GLY A 98 -14.03 -8.71 7.58
CA GLY A 98 -13.84 -10.14 7.77
C GLY A 98 -13.36 -10.47 9.18
N GLY A 99 -13.37 -11.76 9.51
CA GLY A 99 -12.64 -12.24 10.67
C GLY A 99 -11.14 -12.13 10.43
N ILE A 100 -10.45 -11.52 11.38
CA ILE A 100 -9.00 -11.31 11.37
C ILE A 100 -8.47 -11.70 12.75
N GLU A 101 -7.41 -12.48 12.78
CA GLU A 101 -6.76 -12.93 14.01
C GLU A 101 -5.27 -12.65 13.96
N ILE A 102 -4.70 -12.23 15.09
CA ILE A 102 -3.25 -12.19 15.29
C ILE A 102 -2.82 -13.51 15.93
N HIS A 103 -1.87 -14.18 15.32
CA HIS A 103 -1.20 -15.36 15.88
C HIS A 103 0.20 -14.94 16.37
N GLY A 104 0.67 -15.57 17.46
CA GLY A 104 1.96 -15.28 18.07
C GLY A 104 3.15 -15.45 17.09
N ARG A 105 4.34 -14.98 17.51
CA ARG A 105 5.55 -14.97 16.67
C ARG A 105 5.88 -16.35 16.10
N HIS A 106 6.30 -16.39 14.84
CA HIS A 106 6.84 -17.60 14.22
C HIS A 106 8.24 -17.85 14.79
N ASN A 107 8.39 -18.84 15.67
CA ASN A 107 9.71 -19.26 16.12
C ASN A 107 10.44 -19.90 14.92
N THR A 108 11.51 -19.29 14.45
CA THR A 108 12.42 -19.81 13.41
C THR A 108 13.31 -20.96 13.90
N GLY A 109 12.83 -21.75 14.87
CA GLY A 109 13.47 -22.96 15.36
C GLY A 109 12.55 -24.14 15.08
N SER A 110 13.10 -25.14 14.40
CA SER A 110 12.47 -26.40 14.01
C SER A 110 11.76 -27.11 15.16
N GLU A 111 10.51 -26.75 15.46
CA GLU A 111 9.54 -27.56 16.19
C GLU A 111 8.20 -26.84 16.14
N ARG A 112 7.19 -27.49 15.53
CA ARG A 112 5.80 -27.10 15.77
C ARG A 112 5.60 -27.12 17.29
N PRO A 113 5.04 -26.07 17.92
CA PRO A 113 4.74 -26.13 19.34
C PRO A 113 3.92 -27.40 19.60
N LEU A 114 4.41 -28.26 20.49
CA LEU A 114 3.63 -29.33 21.09
C LEU A 114 2.27 -28.74 21.50
N GLU A 115 1.19 -29.47 21.27
CA GLU A 115 -0.23 -29.05 21.26
C GLU A 115 -0.74 -28.28 22.51
N GLY A 116 0.09 -27.97 23.51
CA GLY A 116 -0.28 -27.30 24.75
C GLY A 116 0.14 -25.84 24.92
N ASN A 117 0.92 -25.22 24.01
CA ASN A 117 1.44 -23.86 24.21
C ASN A 117 1.17 -22.91 23.02
N ARG A 118 -0.01 -23.05 22.39
CA ARG A 118 -0.49 -22.05 21.42
C ARG A 118 -0.86 -20.79 22.19
N MET A 119 -0.15 -19.69 21.94
CA MET A 119 -0.65 -18.35 22.26
C MET A 119 -2.05 -18.25 21.64
N GLU A 120 -3.06 -17.99 22.48
CA GLU A 120 -4.45 -17.92 22.05
C GLU A 120 -4.58 -16.82 20.98
N ALA A 121 -5.21 -17.16 19.86
CA ALA A 121 -5.38 -16.24 18.75
C ALA A 121 -6.16 -15.00 19.22
N VAL A 122 -5.63 -13.81 18.94
CA VAL A 122 -6.28 -12.56 19.33
C VAL A 122 -7.08 -12.03 18.16
N LYS A 123 -8.40 -11.99 18.29
CA LYS A 123 -9.29 -11.46 17.25
C LYS A 123 -9.16 -9.94 17.16
N LEU A 124 -8.95 -9.43 15.94
CA LEU A 124 -8.99 -8.00 15.62
C LEU A 124 -10.42 -7.57 15.29
N LYS A 125 -10.72 -6.30 15.57
CA LYS A 125 -12.06 -5.74 15.34
C LYS A 125 -12.18 -5.13 13.95
N SER A 126 -11.08 -4.63 13.40
CA SER A 126 -11.05 -4.05 12.07
C SER A 126 -9.74 -4.33 11.34
N TYR A 127 -9.77 -4.36 10.01
CA TYR A 127 -8.57 -4.38 9.17
C TYR A 127 -7.61 -3.23 9.49
N ARG A 128 -8.14 -2.09 9.96
CA ARG A 128 -7.34 -0.94 10.40
C ARG A 128 -6.42 -1.26 11.58
N ASP A 129 -6.80 -2.21 12.42
CA ASP A 129 -6.00 -2.63 13.58
C ASP A 129 -4.64 -3.21 13.15
N VAL A 130 -4.55 -3.76 11.92
CA VAL A 130 -3.28 -4.27 11.35
C VAL A 130 -2.27 -3.14 11.11
N PHE A 131 -2.76 -1.93 10.83
CA PHE A 131 -1.92 -0.77 10.55
C PHE A 131 -1.61 0.06 11.80
N ASN A 132 -2.38 -0.13 12.88
CA ASN A 132 -2.20 0.61 14.13
C ASN A 132 -0.97 0.10 14.90
N ASP A 133 0.02 0.97 15.10
CA ASP A 133 1.26 0.65 15.84
C ASP A 133 1.01 0.36 17.34
N ASP A 134 -0.09 0.86 17.93
CA ASP A 134 -0.46 0.56 19.31
C ASP A 134 -1.01 -0.87 19.48
N ILE A 135 -1.46 -1.48 18.38
CA ILE A 135 -2.00 -2.85 18.35
C ILE A 135 -0.95 -3.82 17.80
N ILE A 136 -0.36 -3.50 16.65
CA ILE A 136 0.73 -4.27 16.04
C ILE A 136 1.93 -3.33 15.86
N ALA A 137 2.82 -3.36 16.85
CA ALA A 137 4.06 -2.57 16.84
C ALA A 137 5.08 -3.07 15.80
N SER A 138 4.98 -4.34 15.38
CA SER A 138 5.91 -4.92 14.41
C SER A 138 5.83 -4.21 13.06
N LYS A 139 7.00 -4.04 12.44
CA LYS A 139 7.14 -3.52 11.07
C LYS A 139 7.12 -4.63 10.03
N ARG A 140 7.01 -5.90 10.43
CA ARG A 140 6.91 -7.06 9.54
C ARG A 140 5.64 -7.85 9.87
N ILE A 141 4.73 -7.90 8.91
CA ILE A 141 3.45 -8.57 9.07
C ILE A 141 3.30 -9.57 7.94
N LEU A 142 3.04 -10.83 8.29
CA LEU A 142 2.66 -11.86 7.34
C LEU A 142 1.14 -11.99 7.38
N LEU A 143 0.45 -11.54 6.32
CA LEU A 143 -0.99 -11.66 6.19
C LEU A 143 -1.34 -12.96 5.44
N GLU A 144 -1.74 -13.98 6.18
CA GLU A 144 -2.12 -15.27 5.60
C GLU A 144 -3.64 -15.45 5.50
N GLY A 145 -4.04 -16.36 4.63
CA GLY A 145 -5.42 -16.79 4.47
C GLY A 145 -5.56 -17.70 3.27
N ASP A 146 -6.56 -18.56 3.26
CA ASP A 146 -6.74 -19.49 2.16
C ASP A 146 -7.30 -18.77 0.91
N PRO A 147 -7.29 -19.41 -0.28
CA PRO A 147 -7.91 -18.84 -1.47
C PRO A 147 -9.37 -18.43 -1.21
N GLY A 148 -9.72 -17.20 -1.61
CA GLY A 148 -11.08 -16.67 -1.40
C GLY A 148 -11.33 -15.97 -0.06
N TYR A 149 -10.35 -15.95 0.86
CA TYR A 149 -10.50 -15.28 2.17
C TYR A 149 -10.32 -13.75 2.10
N GLY A 150 -10.22 -13.18 0.90
CA GLY A 150 -10.24 -11.72 0.71
C GLY A 150 -8.92 -10.99 0.91
N LYS A 151 -7.75 -11.67 0.85
CA LYS A 151 -6.42 -11.02 0.98
C LYS A 151 -6.26 -9.82 0.03
N SER A 152 -6.44 -10.01 -1.27
CA SER A 152 -6.36 -8.88 -2.22
C SER A 152 -7.46 -7.83 -2.00
N THR A 153 -8.63 -8.21 -1.48
CA THR A 153 -9.68 -7.25 -1.13
C THR A 153 -9.27 -6.40 0.08
N PHE A 154 -8.65 -7.01 1.09
CA PHE A 154 -8.07 -6.33 2.25
C PHE A 154 -7.02 -5.31 1.81
N THR A 155 -6.09 -5.70 0.94
CA THR A 155 -5.00 -4.80 0.50
C THR A 155 -5.55 -3.62 -0.32
N LEU A 156 -6.53 -3.87 -1.19
CA LEU A 156 -7.21 -2.82 -1.94
C LEU A 156 -8.05 -1.90 -1.04
N GLN A 157 -8.70 -2.43 -0.01
CA GLN A 157 -9.43 -1.61 0.95
C GLN A 157 -8.48 -0.72 1.76
N ALA A 158 -7.32 -1.24 2.18
CA ALA A 158 -6.30 -0.44 2.85
C ALA A 158 -5.77 0.68 1.94
N ALA A 159 -5.50 0.38 0.66
CA ALA A 159 -5.11 1.40 -0.31
C ALA A 159 -6.21 2.48 -0.48
N TYR A 160 -7.47 2.06 -0.54
CA TYR A 160 -8.61 2.98 -0.60
C TYR A 160 -8.69 3.86 0.66
N ASP A 161 -8.53 3.28 1.85
CA ASP A 161 -8.57 4.01 3.12
C ASP A 161 -7.40 4.99 3.24
N TRP A 162 -6.20 4.62 2.78
CA TRP A 162 -5.09 5.56 2.71
C TRP A 162 -5.39 6.77 1.81
N CYS A 163 -5.94 6.53 0.61
CA CYS A 163 -6.31 7.62 -0.31
C CYS A 163 -7.43 8.53 0.22
N ASN A 164 -8.29 8.02 1.11
CA ASN A 164 -9.48 8.72 1.62
C ASN A 164 -9.46 8.83 3.15
N ALA A 165 -8.27 8.83 3.75
CA ALA A 165 -8.10 8.60 5.17
C ALA A 165 -8.83 9.67 6.00
N SER A 166 -9.77 9.24 6.84
CA SER A 166 -10.35 10.08 7.87
C SER A 166 -9.34 10.34 9.00
N ASP A 167 -9.59 11.37 9.83
CA ASP A 167 -8.74 11.69 11.00
C ASP A 167 -8.64 10.54 12.02
N SER A 168 -9.55 9.57 11.96
CA SER A 168 -9.55 8.36 12.79
C SER A 168 -8.80 7.17 12.19
N SER A 169 -8.42 7.22 10.90
CA SER A 169 -7.71 6.10 10.28
C SER A 169 -6.23 6.10 10.71
N PRO A 170 -5.66 4.93 11.09
CA PRO A 170 -4.21 4.82 11.35
C PRO A 170 -3.39 5.03 10.08
N LEU A 171 -4.01 4.99 8.90
CA LEU A 171 -3.34 5.26 7.62
C LEU A 171 -3.21 6.76 7.30
N LYS A 172 -3.81 7.66 8.09
CA LYS A 172 -3.81 9.09 7.79
C LYS A 172 -2.41 9.72 7.80
N ASP A 173 -1.52 9.20 8.63
CA ASP A 173 -0.15 9.70 8.86
C ASP A 173 0.89 8.95 8.02
N VAL A 174 0.44 7.99 7.19
CA VAL A 174 1.30 7.26 6.25
C VAL A 174 1.62 8.17 5.07
N ALA A 175 2.89 8.55 4.93
CA ALA A 175 3.34 9.44 3.88
C ALA A 175 3.36 8.74 2.50
N ILE A 176 3.80 7.49 2.47
CA ILE A 176 3.85 6.68 1.25
C ILE A 176 3.20 5.31 1.50
N PHE A 177 2.26 4.95 0.62
CA PHE A 177 1.65 3.64 0.57
C PHE A 177 1.95 2.97 -0.77
N ILE A 178 2.59 1.80 -0.73
CA ILE A 178 3.00 1.04 -1.91
C ILE A 178 2.25 -0.29 -1.89
N LEU A 179 1.53 -0.63 -2.96
CA LEU A 179 0.89 -1.93 -3.15
C LEU A 179 1.44 -2.58 -4.41
N LEU A 180 2.16 -3.69 -4.25
CA LEU A 180 2.77 -4.43 -5.34
C LEU A 180 2.15 -5.83 -5.44
N PRO A 181 1.43 -6.14 -6.53
CA PRO A 181 1.04 -7.51 -6.84
C PRO A 181 2.27 -8.30 -7.31
N LEU A 182 2.76 -9.20 -6.46
CA LEU A 182 4.01 -9.94 -6.70
C LEU A 182 3.94 -10.85 -7.93
N ARG A 183 2.75 -11.34 -8.29
CA ARG A 183 2.52 -12.13 -9.51
C ARG A 183 2.95 -11.44 -10.82
N LEU A 184 3.08 -10.11 -10.79
CA LEU A 184 3.45 -9.30 -11.96
C LEU A 184 4.96 -9.01 -12.02
N LEU A 185 5.74 -9.43 -11.03
CA LEU A 185 7.15 -9.13 -10.90
C LEU A 185 8.03 -10.26 -11.47
N ASP A 186 7.81 -10.66 -12.72
CA ASP A 186 8.66 -11.67 -13.39
C ASP A 186 10.01 -11.06 -13.80
N ARG A 187 11.10 -11.53 -13.18
CA ARG A 187 12.48 -11.06 -13.36
C ARG A 187 12.70 -9.60 -12.95
N ILE A 188 11.83 -9.06 -12.11
CA ILE A 188 11.95 -7.70 -11.54
C ILE A 188 12.46 -7.83 -10.11
N LEU A 189 13.79 -7.81 -9.96
CA LEU A 189 14.45 -8.02 -8.66
C LEU A 189 14.66 -6.73 -7.87
N SER A 190 14.61 -5.56 -8.52
CA SER A 190 14.72 -4.23 -7.90
C SER A 190 13.36 -3.74 -7.43
N ILE A 191 13.27 -3.27 -6.17
CA ILE A 191 12.05 -2.68 -5.61
C ILE A 191 11.71 -1.36 -6.29
N CYS A 192 12.72 -0.55 -6.61
CA CYS A 192 12.51 0.75 -7.25
C CYS A 192 12.05 0.58 -8.70
N LEU A 193 12.61 -0.41 -9.41
CA LEU A 193 12.14 -0.80 -10.74
C LEU A 193 10.70 -1.31 -10.70
N ALA A 194 10.34 -2.15 -9.71
CA ALA A 194 8.98 -2.64 -9.53
C ALA A 194 8.00 -1.47 -9.31
N ILE A 195 8.31 -0.53 -8.43
CA ILE A 195 7.50 0.68 -8.18
C ILE A 195 7.36 1.49 -9.47
N LYS A 196 8.47 1.73 -10.18
CA LYS A 196 8.47 2.50 -11.42
C LYS A 196 7.57 1.86 -12.49
N LEU A 197 7.68 0.56 -12.71
CA LEU A 197 6.92 -0.14 -13.75
C LEU A 197 5.44 -0.34 -13.38
N MET A 198 5.13 -0.54 -12.10
CA MET A 198 3.78 -0.91 -11.67
C MET A 198 2.93 0.27 -11.24
N LEU A 199 3.53 1.32 -10.67
CA LEU A 199 2.81 2.41 -10.01
C LEU A 199 2.98 3.77 -10.71
N MET A 200 4.04 3.95 -11.51
CA MET A 200 4.29 5.23 -12.17
C MET A 200 3.74 5.25 -13.61
N PRO A 201 3.36 6.43 -14.13
CA PRO A 201 3.11 6.62 -15.55
C PRO A 201 4.35 6.26 -16.38
N GLY A 202 4.14 5.72 -17.59
CA GLY A 202 5.24 5.32 -18.48
C GLY A 202 6.16 6.47 -18.89
N GLU A 203 5.65 7.70 -18.85
CA GLU A 203 6.36 8.94 -19.16
C GLU A 203 7.07 9.55 -17.94
N SER A 204 7.06 8.89 -16.78
CA SER A 204 7.71 9.38 -15.56
C SER A 204 9.23 9.53 -15.75
N TYR A 205 9.75 10.70 -15.39
CA TYR A 205 11.18 10.99 -15.42
C TYR A 205 11.93 10.51 -14.17
N LEU A 206 11.21 10.08 -13.10
CA LEU A 206 11.87 9.60 -11.88
C LEU A 206 12.71 8.36 -12.16
N THR A 207 13.97 8.39 -11.76
CA THR A 207 14.86 7.23 -11.82
C THR A 207 14.64 6.31 -10.63
N GLU A 208 15.28 5.14 -10.63
CA GLU A 208 15.22 4.24 -9.47
C GLU A 208 15.87 4.88 -8.24
N GLU A 209 16.94 5.66 -8.44
CA GLU A 209 17.61 6.41 -7.38
C GLU A 209 16.70 7.48 -6.77
N ASP A 210 15.94 8.22 -7.58
CA ASP A 210 14.98 9.22 -7.09
C ASP A 210 13.89 8.56 -6.24
N ILE A 211 13.35 7.44 -6.71
CA ILE A 211 12.33 6.65 -5.98
C ILE A 211 12.91 6.17 -4.64
N MET A 212 14.15 5.69 -4.64
CA MET A 212 14.85 5.27 -3.43
C MET A 212 15.04 6.44 -2.45
N GLU A 213 15.50 7.60 -2.92
CA GLU A 213 15.70 8.80 -2.08
C GLU A 213 14.38 9.27 -1.46
N ILE A 214 13.30 9.30 -2.24
CA ILE A 214 11.97 9.68 -1.77
C ILE A 214 11.49 8.73 -0.65
N MET A 215 11.63 7.41 -0.85
CA MET A 215 11.23 6.43 0.16
C MET A 215 12.06 6.57 1.44
N LEU A 216 13.39 6.71 1.33
CA LEU A 216 14.29 6.80 2.49
C LEU A 216 14.10 8.09 3.31
N ASN A 217 13.72 9.19 2.67
CA ASN A 217 13.47 10.47 3.35
C ASN A 217 12.03 10.63 3.87
N SER A 218 11.15 9.66 3.61
CA SER A 218 9.75 9.70 4.04
C SER A 218 9.59 9.29 5.49
N ARG A 219 8.77 10.03 6.25
CA ARG A 219 8.54 9.80 7.68
C ARG A 219 7.90 8.44 8.00
N CYS A 220 6.99 8.00 7.15
CA CYS A 220 6.26 6.75 7.33
C CYS A 220 5.95 6.13 5.97
N VAL A 221 6.42 4.90 5.76
CA VAL A 221 6.18 4.12 4.54
C VAL A 221 5.51 2.80 4.90
N VAL A 222 4.39 2.52 4.24
CA VAL A 222 3.71 1.22 4.28
C VAL A 222 3.86 0.56 2.91
N MET A 223 4.35 -0.67 2.91
CA MET A 223 4.52 -1.47 1.70
C MET A 223 3.74 -2.77 1.83
N ILE A 224 2.84 -3.03 0.88
CA ILE A 224 2.09 -4.26 0.79
C ILE A 224 2.58 -5.05 -0.42
N LEU A 225 2.99 -6.29 -0.17
CA LEU A 225 3.43 -7.25 -1.16
C LEU A 225 2.34 -8.32 -1.29
N ASP A 226 1.48 -8.22 -2.31
CA ASP A 226 0.31 -9.08 -2.46
C ASP A 226 0.62 -10.31 -3.32
N GLY A 227 0.41 -11.51 -2.77
CA GLY A 227 0.52 -12.78 -3.48
C GLY A 227 1.93 -13.36 -3.54
N TYR A 228 2.61 -13.49 -2.39
CA TYR A 228 3.94 -14.13 -2.31
C TYR A 228 3.96 -15.54 -2.91
N ASP A 229 2.89 -16.32 -2.71
CA ASP A 229 2.77 -17.66 -3.29
C ASP A 229 2.82 -17.66 -4.83
N GLU A 230 2.48 -16.53 -5.45
CA GLU A 230 2.45 -16.30 -6.90
C GLU A 230 3.68 -15.54 -7.40
N TYR A 231 4.64 -15.19 -6.53
CA TYR A 231 5.85 -14.49 -6.92
C TYR A 231 6.78 -15.41 -7.74
N PRO A 232 7.10 -15.07 -9.01
CA PRO A 232 7.91 -15.95 -9.87
C PRO A 232 9.33 -16.21 -9.36
N ASP A 233 9.95 -15.21 -8.73
CA ASP A 233 11.36 -15.24 -8.31
C ASP A 233 11.55 -15.49 -6.81
N LYS A 234 10.55 -16.06 -6.12
CA LYS A 234 10.60 -16.31 -4.67
C LYS A 234 11.73 -17.26 -4.23
N ASP A 235 12.18 -18.14 -5.12
CA ASP A 235 13.22 -19.12 -4.83
C ASP A 235 14.65 -18.54 -4.96
N ILE A 236 14.80 -17.28 -5.40
CA ILE A 236 16.09 -16.61 -5.60
C ILE A 236 16.35 -15.60 -4.47
N SER A 237 16.30 -16.07 -3.22
CA SER A 237 16.24 -15.24 -2.00
C SER A 237 17.35 -14.18 -1.87
N ASP A 238 18.58 -14.50 -2.27
CA ASP A 238 19.73 -13.64 -2.01
C ASP A 238 19.91 -12.52 -3.05
N GLN A 239 19.30 -12.66 -4.22
CA GLN A 239 19.43 -11.71 -5.33
C GLN A 239 18.26 -10.73 -5.40
N SER A 240 17.08 -11.13 -4.93
CA SER A 240 15.88 -10.29 -4.97
C SER A 240 15.83 -9.29 -3.82
N GLU A 241 15.72 -7.99 -4.12
CA GLU A 241 15.46 -6.97 -3.10
C GLU A 241 14.10 -7.18 -2.42
N ILE A 242 13.10 -7.68 -3.16
CA ILE A 242 11.79 -8.04 -2.61
C ILE A 242 11.94 -9.08 -1.49
N MET A 243 12.74 -10.12 -1.71
CA MET A 243 12.99 -11.15 -0.68
C MET A 243 13.75 -10.58 0.52
N LYS A 244 14.71 -9.67 0.30
CA LYS A 244 15.42 -8.97 1.38
C LYS A 244 14.47 -8.08 2.20
N ILE A 245 13.49 -7.44 1.57
CA ILE A 245 12.46 -6.63 2.24
C ILE A 245 11.56 -7.53 3.10
N ILE A 246 11.08 -8.65 2.54
CA ILE A 246 10.27 -9.65 3.26
C ILE A 246 11.03 -10.19 4.49
N ALA A 247 12.32 -10.48 4.32
CA ALA A 247 13.19 -10.99 5.38
C ALA A 247 13.61 -9.92 6.42
N GLY A 248 13.23 -8.65 6.25
CA GLY A 248 13.63 -7.56 7.16
C GLY A 248 15.03 -6.99 6.94
N ASN A 249 15.81 -7.56 6.02
CA ASN A 249 17.18 -7.15 5.71
C ASN A 249 17.28 -5.83 4.92
N MET A 250 16.17 -5.36 4.35
CA MET A 250 16.05 -4.07 3.66
C MET A 250 14.79 -3.34 4.12
N PHE A 251 14.87 -2.01 4.21
CA PHE A 251 13.79 -1.14 4.68
C PHE A 251 13.18 -1.57 6.03
N ALA A 252 14.02 -1.95 7.00
CA ALA A 252 13.60 -2.43 8.32
C ALA A 252 12.64 -1.46 9.06
N ASN A 253 12.77 -0.16 8.81
CA ASN A 253 11.92 0.89 9.37
C ASN A 253 10.55 1.03 8.69
N PHE A 254 10.33 0.45 7.52
CA PHE A 254 9.04 0.51 6.82
C PHE A 254 8.11 -0.56 7.36
N LYS A 255 6.80 -0.27 7.47
CA LYS A 255 5.82 -1.32 7.79
C LYS A 255 5.53 -2.11 6.51
N VAL A 256 5.94 -3.38 6.49
CA VAL A 256 5.78 -4.29 5.35
C VAL A 256 4.74 -5.35 5.69
N ILE A 257 3.74 -5.49 4.82
CA ILE A 257 2.71 -6.53 4.90
C ILE A 257 2.86 -7.46 3.69
N THR A 258 3.24 -8.71 3.94
CA THR A 258 3.39 -9.72 2.90
C THR A 258 2.17 -10.63 2.92
N CYS A 259 1.40 -10.66 1.83
CA CYS A 259 0.20 -11.49 1.74
C CYS A 259 0.52 -12.82 1.07
N THR A 260 0.10 -13.93 1.67
CA THR A 260 0.31 -15.28 1.12
C THR A 260 -0.81 -16.25 1.46
N ARG A 261 -0.83 -17.40 0.80
CA ARG A 261 -1.65 -18.55 1.22
C ARG A 261 -1.01 -19.22 2.44
N SER A 262 -1.84 -19.71 3.36
CA SER A 262 -1.40 -20.39 4.60
C SER A 262 -0.46 -21.58 4.36
N ALA A 263 -0.52 -22.19 3.17
CA ALA A 263 0.33 -23.31 2.77
C ALA A 263 1.68 -22.90 2.15
N TYR A 264 1.93 -21.61 1.92
CA TYR A 264 3.07 -21.09 1.17
C TYR A 264 3.75 -19.94 1.94
N LEU A 265 4.26 -20.25 3.12
CA LEU A 265 4.94 -19.27 3.96
C LEU A 265 6.39 -19.05 3.45
N PRO A 266 6.94 -17.82 3.51
CA PRO A 266 8.36 -17.60 3.26
C PRO A 266 9.23 -18.30 4.31
N ASP A 267 10.32 -18.93 3.89
CA ASP A 267 11.21 -19.67 4.81
C ASP A 267 12.07 -18.73 5.69
N ASN A 268 12.44 -17.56 5.15
CA ASN A 268 13.32 -16.60 5.79
C ASN A 268 12.56 -15.32 6.18
N LEU A 269 11.77 -15.41 7.25
CA LEU A 269 11.07 -14.27 7.83
C LEU A 269 11.90 -13.60 8.93
N ASP A 270 11.71 -12.30 9.09
CA ASP A 270 12.26 -11.55 10.21
C ASP A 270 11.71 -12.10 11.55
N VAL A 271 12.52 -12.14 12.60
CA VAL A 271 12.13 -12.69 13.92
C VAL A 271 11.01 -11.90 14.60
N GLU A 272 10.84 -10.63 14.23
CA GLU A 272 9.77 -9.76 14.71
C GLU A 272 8.49 -9.89 13.87
N THR A 273 8.48 -10.75 12.85
CA THR A 273 7.31 -10.94 11.99
C THR A 273 6.10 -11.41 12.81
N VAL A 274 5.02 -10.64 12.73
CA VAL A 274 3.72 -10.99 13.33
C VAL A 274 2.86 -11.67 12.26
N ASN A 275 2.28 -12.82 12.59
CA ASN A 275 1.34 -13.50 11.70
C ASN A 275 -0.07 -12.97 11.95
N VAL A 276 -0.72 -12.49 10.89
CA VAL A 276 -2.11 -12.07 10.88
C VAL A 276 -2.85 -12.99 9.91
N ARG A 277 -3.89 -13.66 10.39
CA ARG A 277 -4.69 -14.58 9.60
C ARG A 277 -6.06 -14.00 9.30
N LEU A 278 -6.44 -13.97 8.03
CA LEU A 278 -7.82 -13.79 7.62
C LEU A 278 -8.57 -15.12 7.83
N THR A 279 -9.65 -15.09 8.59
CA THR A 279 -10.48 -16.28 8.89
C THR A 279 -11.79 -16.31 8.09
N GLY A 280 -12.00 -15.33 7.20
CA GLY A 280 -13.19 -15.25 6.34
C GLY A 280 -14.39 -14.62 7.05
N PHE A 281 -15.57 -14.74 6.43
CA PHE A 281 -16.80 -14.14 6.98
C PHE A 281 -17.48 -15.04 7.99
N ASP A 282 -18.01 -14.44 9.04
CA ASP A 282 -19.07 -15.05 9.83
C ASP A 282 -20.42 -14.94 9.09
N ASP A 283 -21.48 -15.49 9.68
CA ASP A 283 -22.80 -15.52 9.05
C ASP A 283 -23.35 -14.11 8.75
N ASN A 284 -23.10 -13.14 9.65
CA ASN A 284 -23.58 -11.77 9.47
C ASN A 284 -22.82 -11.04 8.35
N ALA A 285 -21.49 -11.14 8.36
CA ALA A 285 -20.64 -10.55 7.34
C ALA A 285 -20.92 -11.16 5.95
N ARG A 286 -21.19 -12.47 5.89
CA ARG A 286 -21.58 -13.15 4.65
C ARG A 286 -22.89 -12.60 4.10
N ASP A 287 -23.90 -12.44 4.94
CA ASP A 287 -25.21 -11.94 4.54
C ASP A 287 -25.13 -10.46 4.09
N GLU A 288 -24.32 -9.64 4.77
CA GLU A 288 -24.05 -8.27 4.36
C GLU A 288 -23.36 -8.23 2.98
N TYR A 289 -22.34 -9.06 2.78
CA TYR A 289 -21.61 -9.12 1.51
C TYR A 289 -22.52 -9.56 0.36
N ILE A 290 -23.39 -10.55 0.57
CA ILE A 290 -24.38 -10.98 -0.43
C ILE A 290 -25.33 -9.82 -0.79
N LYS A 291 -25.83 -9.07 0.21
CA LYS A 291 -26.69 -7.92 -0.03
C LYS A 291 -25.98 -6.85 -0.87
N LYS A 292 -24.71 -6.54 -0.58
CA LYS A 292 -23.93 -5.54 -1.32
C LYS A 292 -23.56 -5.99 -2.74
N SER A 293 -23.30 -7.27 -2.95
CA SER A 293 -22.77 -7.79 -4.22
C SER A 293 -23.85 -8.30 -5.20
N CYS A 294 -24.98 -8.80 -4.71
CA CYS A 294 -26.02 -9.43 -5.53
C CYS A 294 -27.30 -8.59 -5.71
N CYS A 295 -27.61 -7.68 -4.79
CA CYS A 295 -28.88 -6.94 -4.80
C CYS A 295 -28.82 -5.56 -5.49
N CYS A 296 -27.78 -5.29 -6.29
CA CYS A 296 -27.65 -4.08 -7.12
C CYS A 296 -28.13 -4.29 -8.55
#